data_AF-A0A4Y7PMQ9-F1
#
_entry.id   AF-A0A4Y7PMQ9-F1
#
_cell.length_a   1.000
_cell.length_b   1.000
_cell.length_c   1.000
_cell.angle_alpha   90.00
_cell.angle_beta   90.00
_cell.angle_gamma   90.00
#
_symmetry.space_group_name_H-M   'P 1'
#
loop_
_entity.id
_entity.type
_entity.pdbx_description
1 polymer ?
#
loop_
_entity_poly.entity_id
_entity_poly.type
_entity_poly.pdbx_seq_one_letter_code
_entity_poly.pdbx_strand_id
1 'polypeptide(L)'
;MDATMFITIGAVHTGSAATHFTRILRNCDRLVGFSGSWPGTWQFNHWDADQIQIMGTIPRGVQYLDFNCMMARKPEATPFFTRLSPTLIAMRISRPLIDKAGFGEAQFPRLTHLDLSHLHTYCLRSMQNWAVNSLVCLSISDVPVGEPFFQALDGLGTSLISLRLGTGIKPSEDLFTRIFTLATALEKFRYQFDRCLTRAWSTIKYHSSLCHITCDVCNNGIACQYDVITASIGAHFMDLDPQRLPALRCVVVEGLQELRMFLKAPGSKMGMEGAIRELRSVNESLGNSGVEVKFGY
;
A
#
# COMPACT_ATOMS: atom_id res chain seq x y z
N MET A 1 -18.72 13.97 26.16
CA MET A 1 -17.73 13.51 25.18
C MET A 1 -17.70 12.00 25.28
N ASP A 2 -18.23 11.29 24.29
CA ASP A 2 -18.16 9.83 24.28
C ASP A 2 -16.69 9.42 24.02
N ALA A 3 -16.12 8.64 24.92
CA ALA A 3 -14.76 8.15 24.77
C ALA A 3 -14.68 7.16 23.59
N THR A 4 -13.84 7.47 22.60
CA THR A 4 -13.50 6.58 21.50
C THR A 4 -12.52 5.52 21.99
N MET A 5 -12.92 4.25 21.92
CA MET A 5 -12.08 3.12 22.35
C MET A 5 -11.38 2.47 21.15
N PHE A 6 -10.07 2.30 21.25
CA PHE A 6 -9.23 1.57 20.31
C PHE A 6 -8.54 0.42 21.05
N ILE A 7 -8.48 -0.76 20.41
CA ILE A 7 -7.82 -1.92 20.98
C ILE A 7 -6.86 -2.52 19.95
N THR A 8 -5.63 -2.73 20.41
CA THR A 8 -4.62 -3.52 19.69
C THR A 8 -4.34 -4.78 20.50
N ILE A 9 -4.45 -5.95 19.87
CA ILE A 9 -4.13 -7.23 20.49
C ILE A 9 -3.13 -7.98 19.61
N GLY A 10 -1.95 -8.25 20.17
CA GLY A 10 -0.93 -9.10 19.57
C GLY A 10 -0.81 -10.42 20.32
N ALA A 11 -0.98 -11.55 19.64
CA ALA A 11 -0.66 -12.85 20.21
C ALA A 11 0.86 -13.10 20.09
N VAL A 12 1.54 -13.39 21.21
CA VAL A 12 3.00 -13.64 21.22
C VAL A 12 3.33 -15.14 21.28
N HIS A 13 2.33 -16.00 21.55
CA HIS A 13 2.50 -17.45 21.70
C HIS A 13 1.53 -18.26 20.83
N THR A 14 1.91 -19.50 20.51
CA THR A 14 1.15 -20.48 19.71
C THR A 14 0.00 -21.17 20.46
N GLY A 15 -0.34 -20.73 21.67
CA GLY A 15 -1.49 -21.24 22.44
C GLY A 15 -2.81 -20.59 21.97
N SER A 16 -3.96 -21.13 22.43
CA SER A 16 -5.28 -20.53 22.13
C SER A 16 -5.45 -19.19 22.88
N ALA A 17 -4.94 -18.11 22.28
CA ALA A 17 -5.23 -16.75 22.72
C ALA A 17 -6.66 -16.32 22.31
N ALA A 18 -7.37 -17.11 21.51
CA ALA A 18 -8.72 -16.79 21.02
C ALA A 18 -9.76 -16.62 22.13
N THR A 19 -9.67 -17.43 23.19
CA THR A 19 -10.54 -17.28 24.37
C THR A 19 -10.33 -15.93 25.05
N HIS A 20 -9.08 -15.47 25.17
CA HIS A 20 -8.75 -14.18 25.76
C HIS A 20 -9.18 -13.02 24.87
N PHE A 21 -8.92 -13.10 23.55
CA PHE A 21 -9.39 -12.12 22.56
C PHE A 21 -10.91 -11.99 22.63
N THR A 22 -11.61 -13.12 22.60
CA THR A 22 -13.08 -13.15 22.66
C THR A 22 -13.58 -12.54 23.96
N ARG A 23 -12.97 -12.87 25.10
CA ARG A 23 -13.37 -12.30 26.40
C ARG A 23 -13.16 -10.79 26.44
N ILE A 24 -12.05 -10.28 25.93
CA ILE A 24 -11.78 -8.84 25.85
C ILE A 24 -12.84 -8.18 24.97
N LEU A 25 -13.00 -8.65 23.73
CA LEU A 25 -13.90 -8.05 22.74
C LEU A 25 -15.36 -8.04 23.18
N ARG A 26 -15.83 -9.04 23.93
CA ARG A 26 -17.18 -9.08 24.52
C ARG A 26 -17.46 -7.97 25.54
N ASN A 27 -16.43 -7.34 26.10
CA ASN A 27 -16.57 -6.23 27.03
C ASN A 27 -16.36 -4.86 26.35
N CYS A 28 -16.24 -4.84 25.02
CA CYS A 28 -15.85 -3.67 24.25
C CYS A 28 -16.93 -3.28 23.23
N ASP A 29 -18.20 -3.23 23.64
CA ASP A 29 -19.34 -2.99 22.73
C ASP A 29 -19.27 -1.64 21.98
N ARG A 30 -18.48 -0.68 22.47
CA ARG A 30 -18.25 0.65 21.88
C ARG A 30 -16.91 0.76 21.14
N LEU A 31 -16.32 -0.36 20.72
CA LEU A 31 -15.04 -0.37 20.02
C LEU A 31 -15.15 0.36 18.67
N VAL A 32 -14.27 1.32 18.46
CA VAL A 32 -14.19 2.10 17.21
C VAL A 32 -13.07 1.59 16.31
N GLY A 33 -11.96 1.13 16.89
CA GLY A 33 -10.86 0.54 16.12
C GLY A 33 -10.34 -0.76 16.72
N PHE A 34 -10.06 -1.72 15.85
CA PHE A 34 -9.49 -3.02 16.19
C PHE A 34 -8.23 -3.27 15.36
N SER A 35 -7.12 -3.55 16.03
CA SER A 35 -5.92 -4.11 15.42
C SER A 35 -5.60 -5.47 16.02
N GLY A 36 -5.44 -6.48 15.16
CA GLY A 36 -5.13 -7.85 15.55
C GLY A 36 -3.97 -8.40 14.72
N SER A 37 -2.98 -8.99 15.39
CA SER A 37 -1.90 -9.71 14.73
C SER A 37 -1.75 -11.12 15.31
N TRP A 38 -1.64 -12.10 14.42
CA TRP A 38 -1.45 -13.50 14.78
C TRP A 38 -0.21 -14.09 14.08
N PRO A 39 0.87 -14.39 14.81
CA PRO A 39 2.10 -14.94 14.23
C PRO A 39 2.09 -16.49 14.16
N GLY A 40 1.02 -17.16 14.61
CA GLY A 40 1.01 -18.61 14.77
C GLY A 40 1.22 -19.41 13.48
N THR A 41 1.94 -20.52 13.58
CA THR A 41 2.14 -21.49 12.49
C THR A 41 0.95 -22.45 12.37
N TRP A 42 0.51 -22.66 11.14
CA TRP A 42 -0.77 -23.24 10.69
C TRP A 42 -1.00 -24.73 10.95
N GLN A 43 -0.19 -25.38 11.79
CA GLN A 43 -0.14 -26.85 11.87
C GLN A 43 -0.76 -27.47 13.13
N PHE A 44 -1.38 -26.68 14.02
CA PHE A 44 -2.08 -27.23 15.18
C PHE A 44 -3.60 -27.13 15.02
N ASN A 45 -4.21 -28.31 14.90
CA ASN A 45 -5.64 -28.57 14.73
C ASN A 45 -6.52 -27.61 15.57
N HIS A 46 -7.61 -27.09 14.99
CA HIS A 46 -8.72 -26.29 15.59
C HIS A 46 -8.69 -24.76 15.44
N TRP A 47 -7.71 -24.15 14.77
CA TRP A 47 -7.60 -22.68 14.72
C TRP A 47 -8.65 -21.97 13.85
N ASP A 48 -9.27 -22.64 12.89
CA ASP A 48 -10.37 -22.05 12.09
C ASP A 48 -11.52 -21.60 13.00
N ALA A 49 -11.93 -22.47 13.94
CA ALA A 49 -13.03 -22.20 14.86
C ALA A 49 -12.72 -21.03 15.79
N ASP A 50 -11.49 -20.98 16.31
CA ASP A 50 -10.99 -19.91 17.18
C ASP A 50 -11.01 -18.55 16.47
N GLN A 51 -10.54 -18.49 15.22
CA GLN A 51 -10.57 -17.23 14.47
C GLN A 51 -11.98 -16.83 14.04
N ILE A 52 -12.84 -17.79 13.67
CA ILE A 52 -14.27 -17.54 13.42
C ILE A 52 -14.92 -16.95 14.67
N GLN A 53 -14.59 -17.46 15.86
CA GLN A 53 -15.09 -16.93 17.12
C GLN A 53 -14.59 -15.51 17.39
N ILE A 54 -13.30 -15.22 17.17
CA ILE A 54 -12.75 -13.86 17.30
C ILE A 54 -13.44 -12.91 16.32
N MET A 55 -13.46 -13.26 15.04
CA MET A 55 -14.14 -12.50 13.98
C MET A 55 -15.58 -12.25 14.38
N GLY A 56 -16.29 -13.29 14.84
CA GLY A 56 -17.66 -13.23 15.34
C GLY A 56 -17.87 -12.28 16.52
N THR A 57 -16.83 -12.03 17.32
CA THR A 57 -16.89 -11.18 18.52
C THR A 57 -16.54 -9.72 18.25
N ILE A 58 -15.86 -9.41 17.15
CA ILE A 58 -15.55 -8.01 16.78
C ILE A 58 -16.88 -7.23 16.64
N PRO A 59 -17.07 -6.13 17.40
CA PRO A 59 -18.32 -5.36 17.39
C PRO A 59 -18.66 -4.79 16.02
N ARG A 60 -19.97 -4.67 15.73
CA ARG A 60 -20.47 -4.13 14.45
C ARG A 60 -20.15 -2.66 14.24
N GLY A 61 -19.84 -1.92 15.30
CA GLY A 61 -19.57 -0.48 15.26
C GLY A 61 -18.14 -0.11 14.86
N VAL A 62 -17.27 -1.10 14.60
CA VAL A 62 -15.87 -0.85 14.26
C VAL A 62 -15.76 -0.08 12.94
N GLN A 63 -14.95 0.97 12.97
CA GLN A 63 -14.67 1.87 11.85
C GLN A 63 -13.25 1.67 11.30
N TYR A 64 -12.31 1.22 12.14
CA TYR A 64 -10.92 0.99 11.79
C TYR A 64 -10.58 -0.47 12.04
N LEU A 65 -10.23 -1.21 10.99
CA LEU A 65 -9.84 -2.60 11.06
C LEU A 65 -8.40 -2.75 10.59
N ASP A 66 -7.53 -3.30 11.41
CA ASP A 66 -6.20 -3.77 11.00
C ASP A 66 -6.07 -5.24 11.37
N PHE A 67 -6.00 -6.11 10.37
CA PHE A 67 -5.96 -7.53 10.58
C PHE A 67 -4.78 -8.16 9.82
N ASN A 68 -3.78 -8.57 10.60
CA ASN A 68 -2.62 -9.29 10.11
C ASN A 68 -2.79 -10.80 10.33
N CYS A 69 -2.54 -11.57 9.28
CA CYS A 69 -2.73 -13.03 9.21
C CYS A 69 -4.20 -13.46 9.37
N MET A 70 -5.14 -12.76 8.74
CA MET A 70 -6.54 -13.15 8.76
C MET A 70 -6.76 -14.45 7.96
N MET A 71 -7.33 -15.50 8.57
CA MET A 71 -7.92 -16.61 7.80
C MET A 71 -9.32 -16.22 7.36
N ALA A 72 -9.51 -16.20 6.05
CA ALA A 72 -10.76 -15.86 5.43
C ALA A 72 -11.07 -16.92 4.38
N ARG A 73 -11.48 -18.11 4.83
CA ARG A 73 -12.21 -19.01 3.92
C ARG A 73 -13.51 -18.33 3.51
N LYS A 74 -13.91 -18.52 2.25
CA LYS A 74 -15.04 -17.79 1.66
C LYS A 74 -16.34 -17.85 2.51
N PRO A 75 -16.79 -19.01 3.05
CA PRO A 75 -18.04 -19.07 3.81
C PRO A 75 -17.99 -18.29 5.13
N GLU A 76 -16.83 -18.18 5.77
CA GLU A 76 -16.67 -17.54 7.08
C GLU A 76 -16.34 -16.04 6.97
N ALA A 77 -15.58 -15.67 5.93
CA ALA A 77 -15.21 -14.28 5.67
C ALA A 77 -16.41 -13.42 5.28
N THR A 78 -17.35 -14.00 4.52
CA THR A 78 -18.50 -13.27 3.97
C THR A 78 -19.39 -12.70 5.10
N PRO A 79 -19.87 -13.50 6.08
CA PRO A 79 -20.65 -12.96 7.21
C PRO A 79 -19.90 -11.91 8.02
N PHE A 80 -18.59 -12.07 8.20
CA PHE A 80 -17.75 -11.11 8.92
C PHE A 80 -17.72 -9.75 8.22
N PHE A 81 -17.39 -9.73 6.92
CA PHE A 81 -17.33 -8.49 6.15
C PHE A 81 -18.69 -7.86 5.93
N THR A 82 -19.74 -8.64 5.63
CA THR A 82 -21.11 -8.14 5.51
C THR A 82 -21.56 -7.41 6.78
N ARG A 83 -21.14 -7.89 7.95
CA ARG A 83 -21.52 -7.30 9.23
C ARG A 83 -20.76 -6.01 9.56
N LEU A 84 -19.48 -5.90 9.22
CA LEU A 84 -18.66 -4.71 9.47
C LEU A 84 -18.77 -3.64 8.36
N SER A 85 -19.12 -4.08 7.16
CA SER A 85 -19.28 -3.30 5.94
C SER A 85 -19.89 -1.90 6.13
N PRO A 86 -21.03 -1.74 6.84
CA PRO A 86 -21.72 -0.45 6.89
C PRO A 86 -20.99 0.63 7.69
N THR A 87 -20.02 0.26 8.53
CA THR A 87 -19.34 1.20 9.45
C THR A 87 -17.87 1.41 9.12
N LEU A 88 -17.24 0.51 8.37
CA LEU A 88 -15.81 0.58 8.08
C LEU A 88 -15.44 1.82 7.27
N ILE A 89 -14.46 2.56 7.78
CA ILE A 89 -13.86 3.75 7.18
C ILE A 89 -12.44 3.43 6.69
N ALA A 90 -11.68 2.67 7.48
CA ALA A 90 -10.33 2.25 7.12
C ALA A 90 -10.13 0.76 7.40
N MET A 91 -9.45 0.08 6.47
CA MET A 91 -9.16 -1.34 6.57
C MET A 91 -7.74 -1.63 6.13
N ARG A 92 -7.01 -2.38 6.94
CA ARG A 92 -5.73 -2.99 6.61
C ARG A 92 -5.85 -4.50 6.70
N ILE A 93 -5.51 -5.19 5.62
CA ILE A 93 -5.43 -6.66 5.59
C ILE A 93 -4.02 -7.02 5.14
N SER A 94 -3.31 -7.75 5.99
CA SER A 94 -1.96 -8.21 5.68
C SER A 94 -1.81 -9.72 5.85
N ARG A 95 -1.10 -10.35 4.91
CA ARG A 95 -0.84 -11.80 4.88
C ARG A 95 -2.11 -12.66 5.07
N PRO A 96 -3.23 -12.35 4.40
CA PRO A 96 -4.43 -13.14 4.60
C PRO A 96 -4.20 -14.55 4.06
N LEU A 97 -4.72 -15.52 4.79
CA LEU A 97 -4.81 -16.89 4.32
C LEU A 97 -6.19 -17.12 3.73
N ILE A 98 -6.21 -17.17 2.42
CA ILE A 98 -7.41 -17.33 1.61
C ILE A 98 -7.19 -18.53 0.71
N ASP A 99 -8.25 -19.31 0.53
CA ASP A 99 -8.27 -20.31 -0.52
C ASP A 99 -8.27 -19.65 -1.92
N LYS A 100 -8.26 -20.48 -2.97
CA LYS A 100 -8.27 -19.99 -4.36
C LYS A 100 -9.57 -19.27 -4.73
N ALA A 101 -10.65 -19.42 -3.94
CA ALA A 101 -11.92 -18.76 -4.21
C ALA A 101 -11.90 -17.27 -3.83
N GLY A 102 -10.86 -16.80 -3.13
CA GLY A 102 -10.72 -15.39 -2.77
C GLY A 102 -11.67 -14.98 -1.65
N PHE A 103 -11.84 -13.67 -1.48
CA PHE A 103 -12.88 -13.13 -0.61
C PHE A 103 -14.25 -13.24 -1.29
N GLY A 104 -15.29 -13.35 -0.46
CA GLY A 104 -16.67 -13.19 -0.94
C GLY A 104 -16.97 -11.77 -1.41
N GLU A 105 -18.14 -11.63 -2.04
CA GLU A 105 -18.70 -10.32 -2.35
C GLU A 105 -18.97 -9.55 -1.06
N ALA A 106 -18.64 -8.27 -1.06
CA ALA A 106 -18.86 -7.38 0.07
C ALA A 106 -19.15 -5.96 -0.43
N GLN A 107 -19.86 -5.17 0.35
CA GLN A 107 -20.08 -3.76 0.02
C GLN A 107 -19.38 -2.93 1.07
N PHE A 108 -18.68 -1.86 0.73
CA PHE A 108 -18.01 -1.02 1.72
C PHE A 108 -18.31 0.44 1.44
N PRO A 109 -19.56 0.89 1.68
CA PRO A 109 -20.05 2.19 1.23
C PRO A 109 -19.38 3.39 1.91
N ARG A 110 -18.63 3.16 2.99
CA ARG A 110 -17.93 4.19 3.78
C ARG A 110 -16.41 4.02 3.79
N LEU A 111 -15.89 2.98 3.16
CA LEU A 111 -14.46 2.69 3.19
C LEU A 111 -13.73 3.70 2.33
N THR A 112 -12.86 4.48 2.98
CA THR A 112 -12.08 5.55 2.35
C THR A 112 -10.60 5.18 2.26
N HIS A 113 -10.11 4.31 3.16
CA HIS A 113 -8.71 3.90 3.23
C HIS A 113 -8.58 2.38 3.24
N LEU A 114 -7.79 1.85 2.31
CA LEU A 114 -7.54 0.42 2.18
C LEU A 114 -6.04 0.17 2.03
N ASP A 115 -5.48 -0.64 2.93
CA ASP A 115 -4.10 -1.12 2.87
C ASP A 115 -4.08 -2.64 2.76
N LEU A 116 -3.38 -3.13 1.75
CA LEU A 116 -3.34 -4.54 1.38
C LEU A 116 -1.90 -4.98 1.21
N SER A 117 -1.44 -5.88 2.09
CA SER A 117 -0.06 -6.36 1.99
C SER A 117 0.09 -7.87 2.00
N HIS A 118 1.10 -8.36 1.28
CA HIS A 118 1.40 -9.78 1.12
C HIS A 118 0.18 -10.59 0.65
N LEU A 119 -0.54 -10.05 -0.34
CA LEU A 119 -1.71 -10.71 -0.92
C LEU A 119 -1.33 -11.68 -2.03
N HIS A 120 -2.03 -12.81 -2.10
CA HIS A 120 -2.05 -13.60 -3.32
C HIS A 120 -2.91 -12.91 -4.40
N THR A 121 -2.62 -13.14 -5.67
CA THR A 121 -3.37 -12.61 -6.84
C THR A 121 -4.90 -12.82 -6.77
N TYR A 122 -5.39 -13.88 -6.14
CA TYR A 122 -6.83 -14.15 -5.99
C TYR A 122 -7.54 -13.12 -5.09
N CYS A 123 -6.82 -12.50 -4.15
CA CYS A 123 -7.36 -11.48 -3.26
C CYS A 123 -7.73 -10.20 -4.03
N LEU A 124 -6.86 -9.78 -4.96
CA LEU A 124 -7.11 -8.59 -5.80
C LEU A 124 -8.34 -8.76 -6.70
N ARG A 125 -8.55 -9.96 -7.25
CA ARG A 125 -9.78 -10.26 -8.04
C ARG A 125 -11.03 -10.05 -7.21
N SER A 126 -10.96 -10.32 -5.90
CA SER A 126 -12.12 -10.20 -5.02
C SER A 126 -12.49 -8.74 -4.77
N MET A 127 -11.53 -7.81 -4.83
CA MET A 127 -11.80 -6.37 -4.70
C MET A 127 -12.71 -5.84 -5.81
N GLN A 128 -12.71 -6.46 -6.99
CA GLN A 128 -13.61 -6.07 -8.08
C GLN A 128 -15.08 -6.27 -7.69
N ASN A 129 -15.32 -7.21 -6.78
CA ASN A 129 -16.64 -7.50 -6.23
C ASN A 129 -16.89 -6.77 -4.90
N TRP A 130 -15.96 -5.91 -4.50
CA TRP A 130 -16.13 -5.05 -3.34
C TRP A 130 -16.68 -3.71 -3.84
N ALA A 131 -17.90 -3.36 -3.44
CA ALA A 131 -18.45 -2.04 -3.80
C ALA A 131 -17.75 -0.95 -2.96
N VAL A 132 -16.55 -0.53 -3.40
CA VAL A 132 -15.63 0.40 -2.71
C VAL A 132 -15.60 1.79 -3.35
N ASN A 133 -16.75 2.27 -3.84
CA ASN A 133 -16.87 3.54 -4.57
C ASN A 133 -16.44 4.78 -3.76
N SER A 134 -16.39 4.68 -2.43
CA SER A 134 -15.92 5.74 -1.53
C SER A 134 -14.40 5.75 -1.31
N LEU A 135 -13.67 4.82 -1.90
CA LEU A 135 -12.25 4.63 -1.62
C LEU A 135 -11.43 5.76 -2.24
N VAL A 136 -10.72 6.50 -1.39
CA VAL A 136 -9.87 7.63 -1.77
C VAL A 136 -8.38 7.31 -1.61
N CYS A 137 -8.03 6.34 -0.77
CA CYS A 137 -6.65 5.97 -0.47
C CYS A 137 -6.48 4.45 -0.60
N LEU A 138 -5.59 4.03 -1.50
CA LEU A 138 -5.19 2.64 -1.68
C LEU A 138 -3.69 2.48 -1.44
N SER A 139 -3.32 1.55 -0.57
CA SER A 139 -1.94 1.11 -0.35
C SER A 139 -1.85 -0.38 -0.68
N ILE A 140 -0.86 -0.75 -1.51
CA ILE A 140 -0.54 -2.15 -1.79
C ILE A 140 0.95 -2.41 -1.58
N SER A 141 1.31 -3.55 -0.96
CA SER A 141 2.72 -3.96 -0.78
C SER A 141 2.85 -5.48 -0.88
N ASP A 142 3.91 -5.99 -1.48
CA ASP A 142 4.19 -7.42 -1.64
C ASP A 142 3.04 -8.14 -2.36
N VAL A 143 2.44 -7.46 -3.34
CA VAL A 143 1.34 -7.97 -4.15
C VAL A 143 1.79 -8.06 -5.60
N PRO A 144 1.51 -9.17 -6.32
CA PRO A 144 1.77 -9.22 -7.75
C PRO A 144 0.89 -8.22 -8.50
N VAL A 145 1.52 -7.24 -9.15
CA VAL A 145 0.84 -6.28 -10.02
C VAL A 145 0.63 -6.92 -11.39
N GLY A 146 -0.62 -6.97 -11.82
CA GLY A 146 -1.04 -7.55 -13.09
C GLY A 146 -2.49 -7.22 -13.39
N GLU A 147 -3.11 -7.92 -14.33
CA GLU A 147 -4.47 -7.60 -14.78
C GLU A 147 -5.52 -7.43 -13.67
N PRO A 148 -5.56 -8.29 -12.62
CA PRO A 148 -6.50 -8.09 -11.51
C PRO A 148 -6.35 -6.75 -10.78
N PHE A 149 -5.11 -6.25 -10.66
CA PHE A 149 -4.84 -4.95 -10.05
C PHE A 149 -5.41 -3.81 -10.91
N PHE A 150 -5.15 -3.85 -12.22
CA PHE A 150 -5.62 -2.81 -13.13
C PHE A 150 -7.14 -2.80 -13.27
N GLN A 151 -7.78 -3.96 -13.28
CA GLN A 151 -9.24 -4.06 -13.24
C GLN A 151 -9.83 -3.48 -11.95
N ALA A 152 -9.19 -3.71 -10.79
CA ALA A 152 -9.60 -3.08 -9.55
C ALA A 152 -9.40 -1.55 -9.59
N LEU A 153 -8.32 -1.09 -10.21
CA LEU A 153 -8.01 0.33 -10.36
C LEU A 153 -9.00 1.06 -11.28
N ASP A 154 -9.44 0.40 -12.36
CA ASP A 154 -10.44 0.93 -13.29
C ASP A 154 -11.77 1.28 -12.57
N GLY A 155 -12.24 0.37 -11.72
CA GLY A 155 -13.44 0.62 -10.90
C GLY A 155 -13.28 1.73 -9.85
N LEU A 156 -12.05 2.10 -9.52
CA LEU A 156 -11.71 3.14 -8.54
C LEU A 156 -11.29 4.47 -9.19
N GLY A 157 -11.24 4.52 -10.53
CA GLY A 157 -10.47 5.52 -11.25
C GLY A 157 -10.83 6.98 -10.95
N THR A 158 -12.11 7.22 -10.65
CA THR A 158 -12.66 8.56 -10.37
C THR A 158 -12.71 8.93 -8.89
N SER A 159 -12.55 7.97 -7.98
CA SER A 159 -12.58 8.22 -6.53
C SER A 159 -11.19 8.21 -5.90
N LEU A 160 -10.22 7.54 -6.53
CA LEU A 160 -8.91 7.33 -5.93
C LEU A 160 -8.04 8.59 -6.01
N ILE A 161 -7.79 9.19 -4.86
CA ILE A 161 -6.97 10.40 -4.70
C ILE A 161 -5.52 10.06 -4.37
N SER A 162 -5.28 8.97 -3.64
CA SER A 162 -3.94 8.55 -3.22
C SER A 162 -3.68 7.07 -3.48
N LEU A 163 -2.57 6.78 -4.14
CA LEU A 163 -2.08 5.44 -4.41
C LEU A 163 -0.66 5.28 -3.87
N ARG A 164 -0.46 4.26 -3.04
CA ARG A 164 0.86 3.84 -2.56
C ARG A 164 1.18 2.44 -3.06
N LEU A 165 2.24 2.33 -3.84
CA LEU A 165 2.93 1.09 -4.18
C LEU A 165 4.11 0.92 -3.21
N GLY A 166 3.94 0.11 -2.18
CA GLY A 166 4.97 -0.17 -1.19
C GLY A 166 5.95 -1.23 -1.65
N THR A 167 6.50 -1.97 -0.69
CA THR A 167 7.59 -2.92 -0.89
C THR A 167 7.20 -4.10 -1.77
N GLY A 168 8.18 -4.78 -2.36
CA GLY A 168 7.96 -6.08 -3.03
C GLY A 168 7.12 -6.04 -4.30
N ILE A 169 6.75 -4.85 -4.78
CA ILE A 169 6.13 -4.65 -6.09
C ILE A 169 7.21 -4.81 -7.16
N LYS A 170 6.96 -5.68 -8.14
CA LYS A 170 7.80 -5.83 -9.33
C LYS A 170 7.14 -5.08 -10.49
N PRO A 171 7.57 -3.85 -10.82
CA PRO A 171 6.91 -3.07 -11.84
C PRO A 171 7.21 -3.58 -13.25
N SER A 172 6.23 -3.46 -14.14
CA SER A 172 6.42 -3.52 -15.59
C SER A 172 6.78 -2.13 -16.14
N GLU A 173 7.35 -2.08 -17.35
CA GLU A 173 7.72 -0.81 -18.01
C GLU A 173 6.52 0.10 -18.27
N ASP A 174 5.33 -0.48 -18.49
CA ASP A 174 4.08 0.23 -18.79
C ASP A 174 3.25 0.58 -17.53
N LEU A 175 3.74 0.24 -16.34
CA LEU A 175 2.99 0.36 -15.08
C LEU A 175 2.42 1.76 -14.87
N PHE A 176 3.25 2.80 -15.04
CA PHE A 176 2.83 4.18 -14.82
C PHE A 176 1.77 4.60 -15.83
N THR A 177 1.98 4.32 -17.12
CA THR A 177 1.00 4.62 -18.18
C THR A 177 -0.36 4.04 -17.84
N ARG A 178 -0.40 2.76 -17.43
CA ARG A 178 -1.67 2.10 -17.08
C ARG A 178 -2.30 2.71 -15.83
N ILE A 179 -1.53 2.96 -14.77
CA ILE A 179 -2.04 3.61 -13.56
C ILE A 179 -2.66 4.96 -13.88
N PHE A 180 -1.93 5.84 -14.55
CA PHE A 180 -2.38 7.21 -14.84
C PHE A 180 -3.47 7.28 -15.92
N THR A 181 -3.64 6.23 -16.72
CA THR A 181 -4.80 6.11 -17.63
C THR A 181 -6.07 5.78 -16.86
N LEU A 182 -5.98 4.91 -15.85
CA LEU A 182 -7.14 4.41 -15.10
C LEU A 182 -7.52 5.32 -13.92
N ALA A 183 -6.54 5.78 -13.14
CA ALA A 183 -6.74 6.59 -11.94
C ALA A 183 -6.75 8.10 -12.23
N THR A 184 -7.73 8.56 -13.00
CA THR A 184 -7.79 9.94 -13.52
C THR A 184 -7.91 11.03 -12.43
N ALA A 185 -8.41 10.68 -11.24
CA ALA A 185 -8.50 11.58 -10.09
C ALA A 185 -7.24 11.58 -9.18
N LEU A 186 -6.20 10.82 -9.54
CA LEU A 186 -5.07 10.60 -8.65
C LEU A 186 -4.25 11.88 -8.42
N GLU A 187 -4.19 12.32 -7.16
CA GLU A 187 -3.43 13.50 -6.74
C GLU A 187 -2.07 13.15 -6.14
N LYS A 188 -1.99 12.01 -5.45
CA LYS A 188 -0.80 11.59 -4.70
C LYS A 188 -0.36 10.20 -5.10
N PHE A 189 0.85 10.09 -5.62
CA PHE A 189 1.43 8.81 -6.01
C PHE A 189 2.73 8.54 -5.25
N ARG A 190 2.74 7.46 -4.46
CA ARG A 190 3.93 6.99 -3.76
C ARG A 190 4.35 5.63 -4.30
N TYR A 191 5.61 5.45 -4.61
CA TYR A 191 6.15 4.18 -5.12
C TYR A 191 7.57 3.95 -4.64
N GLN A 192 8.02 2.71 -4.75
CA GLN A 192 9.43 2.34 -4.59
C GLN A 192 10.15 2.37 -5.94
N PHE A 193 11.35 2.93 -5.95
CA PHE A 193 12.19 2.95 -7.14
C PHE A 193 12.64 1.53 -7.53
N ASP A 194 12.46 1.22 -8.81
CA ASP A 194 13.00 0.03 -9.46
C ASP A 194 13.64 0.47 -10.79
N ARG A 195 14.72 -0.18 -11.19
CA ARG A 195 15.42 0.10 -12.46
C ARG A 195 14.50 -0.04 -13.68
N CYS A 196 13.49 -0.90 -13.63
CA CYS A 196 12.50 -1.04 -14.72
C CYS A 196 11.66 0.24 -14.89
N LEU A 197 11.66 1.14 -13.91
CA LEU A 197 10.94 2.42 -13.97
C LEU A 197 11.80 3.57 -14.51
N THR A 198 13.07 3.35 -14.90
CA THR A 198 14.02 4.42 -15.29
C THR A 198 13.48 5.41 -16.33
N ARG A 199 12.50 5.05 -17.15
CA ARG A 199 11.84 5.98 -18.10
C ARG A 199 10.32 6.00 -18.00
N ALA A 200 9.77 5.51 -16.90
CA ALA A 200 8.32 5.37 -16.74
C ALA A 200 7.57 6.71 -16.77
N TRP A 201 8.22 7.83 -16.46
CA TRP A 201 7.59 9.15 -16.59
C TRP A 201 7.45 9.60 -18.05
N SER A 202 8.33 9.16 -18.96
CA SER A 202 8.25 9.52 -20.39
C SER A 202 7.01 8.95 -21.08
N THR A 203 6.47 7.85 -20.56
CA THR A 203 5.34 7.15 -21.17
C THR A 203 3.98 7.77 -20.81
N ILE A 204 3.94 8.64 -19.81
CA ILE A 204 2.72 9.34 -19.38
C ILE A 204 2.46 10.48 -20.37
N LYS A 205 1.31 10.45 -21.04
CA LYS A 205 0.96 11.52 -21.99
C LYS A 205 0.51 12.80 -21.30
N TYR A 206 -0.42 12.69 -20.35
CA TYR A 206 -1.00 13.80 -19.62
C TYR A 206 -1.71 13.29 -18.36
N HIS A 207 -1.62 14.03 -17.25
CA HIS A 207 -2.42 13.79 -16.05
C HIS A 207 -2.73 15.11 -15.34
N SER A 208 -4.01 15.47 -15.26
CA SER A 208 -4.43 16.80 -14.79
C SER A 208 -4.31 17.01 -13.28
N SER A 209 -4.42 15.94 -12.49
CA SER A 209 -4.66 16.04 -11.04
C SER A 209 -3.43 15.72 -10.19
N LEU A 210 -2.40 15.10 -10.78
CA LEU A 210 -1.25 14.59 -10.02
C LEU A 210 -0.43 15.77 -9.51
N CYS A 211 -0.46 15.98 -8.19
CA CYS A 211 0.17 17.13 -7.55
C CYS A 211 1.35 16.76 -6.65
N HIS A 212 1.41 15.51 -6.19
CA HIS A 212 2.44 15.02 -5.28
C HIS A 212 2.97 13.65 -5.70
N ILE A 213 4.29 13.57 -5.85
CA ILE A 213 5.02 12.33 -6.11
C ILE A 213 5.94 12.03 -4.93
N THR A 214 5.94 10.79 -4.44
CA THR A 214 6.93 10.31 -3.47
C THR A 214 7.59 9.05 -4.00
N CYS A 215 8.92 9.05 -4.08
CA CYS A 215 9.72 7.93 -4.53
C CYS A 215 10.64 7.47 -3.40
N ASP A 216 10.49 6.21 -2.99
CA ASP A 216 11.34 5.58 -1.98
C ASP A 216 12.46 4.79 -2.66
N VAL A 217 13.72 5.12 -2.35
CA VAL A 217 14.89 4.50 -2.99
C VAL A 217 15.48 3.32 -2.20
N CYS A 218 15.02 3.08 -0.97
CA CYS A 218 15.78 2.31 0.01
C CYS A 218 15.12 1.05 0.56
N ASN A 219 14.46 0.28 -0.30
CA ASN A 219 13.90 -1.00 0.11
C ASN A 219 14.13 -2.16 -0.87
N ASN A 220 15.17 -2.07 -1.69
CA ASN A 220 15.64 -3.25 -2.43
C ASN A 220 16.53 -4.03 -1.47
N GLY A 221 16.04 -5.15 -0.93
CA GLY A 221 16.75 -6.05 -0.01
C GLY A 221 18.03 -6.70 -0.59
N ILE A 222 18.61 -6.11 -1.62
CA ILE A 222 19.82 -6.56 -2.30
C ILE A 222 20.79 -5.38 -2.25
N ALA A 223 21.73 -5.43 -1.31
CA ALA A 223 22.81 -4.45 -1.13
C ALA A 223 23.76 -4.32 -2.34
N CYS A 224 23.51 -5.04 -3.43
CA CYS A 224 24.45 -5.27 -4.53
C CYS A 224 24.16 -4.44 -5.80
N GLN A 225 23.19 -3.51 -5.79
CA GLN A 225 22.80 -2.75 -6.99
C GLN A 225 22.79 -1.22 -6.80
N TYR A 226 23.42 -0.71 -5.75
CA TYR A 226 23.38 0.72 -5.43
C TYR A 226 23.95 1.62 -6.54
N ASP A 227 25.04 1.22 -7.19
CA ASP A 227 25.64 2.00 -8.29
C ASP A 227 24.68 2.15 -9.49
N VAL A 228 23.92 1.09 -9.80
CA VAL A 228 22.89 1.09 -10.87
C VAL A 228 21.73 1.98 -10.47
N ILE A 229 21.27 1.89 -9.21
CA ILE A 229 20.18 2.72 -8.69
C ILE A 229 20.57 4.20 -8.75
N THR A 230 21.81 4.54 -8.36
CA THR A 230 22.30 5.92 -8.40
C THR A 230 22.38 6.50 -9.81
N ALA A 231 22.80 5.71 -10.81
CA ALA A 231 22.84 6.17 -12.20
C ALA A 231 21.44 6.25 -12.84
N SER A 232 20.49 5.43 -12.39
CA SER A 232 19.15 5.36 -12.98
C SER A 232 18.15 6.33 -12.36
N ILE A 233 18.36 6.79 -11.12
CA ILE A 233 17.39 7.66 -10.45
C ILE A 233 17.35 9.07 -11.04
N GLY A 234 18.50 9.63 -11.45
CA GLY A 234 18.53 10.92 -12.15
C GLY A 234 17.74 10.82 -13.45
N ALA A 235 18.09 9.85 -14.28
CA ALA A 235 17.40 9.56 -15.54
C ALA A 235 15.88 9.36 -15.36
N HIS A 236 15.46 8.72 -14.28
CA HIS A 236 14.04 8.53 -13.95
C HIS A 236 13.27 9.85 -13.86
N PHE A 237 13.80 10.84 -13.15
CA PHE A 237 13.11 12.10 -12.98
C PHE A 237 13.37 13.12 -14.09
N MET A 238 14.37 12.90 -14.96
CA MET A 238 14.61 13.75 -16.14
C MET A 238 13.41 13.76 -17.10
N ASP A 239 12.61 12.69 -17.09
CA ASP A 239 11.42 12.58 -17.92
C ASP A 239 10.16 13.20 -17.27
N LEU A 240 10.27 13.86 -16.11
CA LEU A 240 9.16 14.62 -15.55
C LEU A 240 8.97 15.92 -16.33
N ASP A 241 7.73 16.14 -16.78
CA ASP A 241 7.37 17.26 -17.62
C ASP A 241 6.14 17.99 -17.06
N PRO A 242 6.30 19.23 -16.58
CA PRO A 242 5.20 20.05 -16.07
C PRO A 242 4.09 20.32 -17.08
N GLN A 243 4.35 20.25 -18.39
CA GLN A 243 3.30 20.39 -19.40
C GLN A 243 2.38 19.17 -19.43
N ARG A 244 2.93 17.98 -19.18
CA ARG A 244 2.18 16.72 -19.07
C ARG A 244 1.55 16.55 -17.69
N LEU A 245 2.14 17.17 -16.65
CA LEU A 245 1.69 17.11 -15.26
C LEU A 245 1.48 18.52 -14.69
N PRO A 246 0.49 19.29 -15.19
CA PRO A 246 0.34 20.72 -14.87
C PRO A 246 -0.01 21.01 -13.40
N ALA A 247 -0.54 20.02 -12.67
CA ALA A 247 -0.82 20.14 -11.25
C ALA A 247 0.36 19.75 -10.34
N LEU A 248 1.47 19.24 -10.89
CA LEU A 248 2.60 18.80 -10.09
C LEU A 248 3.18 19.98 -9.29
N ARG A 249 3.28 19.82 -7.97
CA ARG A 249 3.85 20.83 -7.06
C ARG A 249 4.96 20.29 -6.19
N CYS A 250 4.95 18.98 -5.91
CA CYS A 250 5.88 18.38 -4.97
C CYS A 250 6.40 17.04 -5.48
N VAL A 251 7.72 16.87 -5.47
CA VAL A 251 8.41 15.59 -5.66
C VAL A 251 9.27 15.33 -4.44
N VAL A 252 9.02 14.22 -3.75
CA VAL A 252 9.79 13.80 -2.59
C VAL A 252 10.58 12.55 -2.96
N VAL A 253 11.91 12.59 -2.79
CA VAL A 253 12.78 11.43 -2.91
C VAL A 253 13.26 11.06 -1.51
N GLU A 254 12.75 9.95 -0.99
CA GLU A 254 13.06 9.43 0.35
C GLU A 254 14.08 8.30 0.27
N GLY A 255 14.87 8.11 1.33
CA GLY A 255 15.83 7.00 1.45
C GLY A 255 17.26 7.34 1.01
N LEU A 256 17.57 8.61 0.73
CA LEU A 256 18.90 8.97 0.22
C LEU A 256 19.98 8.86 1.30
N GLN A 257 19.65 8.93 2.59
CA GLN A 257 20.63 8.80 3.67
C GLN A 257 21.10 7.36 3.86
N GLU A 258 20.20 6.40 3.71
CA GLU A 258 20.52 4.99 3.77
C GLU A 258 21.47 4.61 2.61
N LEU A 259 21.23 5.14 1.40
CA LEU A 259 22.20 5.07 0.30
C LEU A 259 23.59 5.63 0.69
N ARG A 260 23.65 6.75 1.44
CA ARG A 260 24.93 7.33 1.94
C ARG A 260 25.68 6.36 2.83
N MET A 261 24.97 5.63 3.69
CA MET A 261 25.62 4.70 4.63
C MET A 261 26.27 3.53 3.89
N PHE A 262 25.62 2.99 2.86
CA PHE A 262 26.16 1.85 2.09
C PHE A 262 27.34 2.26 1.18
N LEU A 263 27.30 3.44 0.57
CA LEU A 263 28.35 3.92 -0.36
C LEU A 263 29.62 4.46 0.34
N LYS A 264 29.61 4.56 1.67
CA LYS A 264 30.82 4.83 2.47
C LYS A 264 31.69 3.57 2.69
N ALA A 265 31.25 2.40 2.22
CA ALA A 265 32.09 1.21 2.21
C ALA A 265 33.34 1.42 1.32
N PRO A 266 34.52 0.92 1.71
CA PRO A 266 35.75 1.12 0.94
C PRO A 266 35.62 0.48 -0.46
N GLY A 267 35.49 1.29 -1.52
CA GLY A 267 35.45 0.81 -2.90
C GLY A 267 34.59 1.62 -3.88
N SER A 268 33.54 2.30 -3.41
CA SER A 268 32.59 3.04 -4.26
C SER A 268 32.88 4.55 -4.27
N LYS A 269 33.86 5.00 -5.05
CA LYS A 269 34.28 6.42 -5.07
C LYS A 269 33.46 7.34 -6.00
N MET A 270 32.52 6.82 -6.81
CA MET A 270 31.93 7.62 -7.91
C MET A 270 30.39 7.67 -7.98
N GLY A 271 29.64 6.86 -7.21
CA GLY A 271 28.19 6.74 -7.41
C GLY A 271 27.33 7.87 -6.81
N MET A 272 27.63 8.31 -5.59
CA MET A 272 26.68 9.14 -4.84
C MET A 272 26.68 10.62 -5.21
N GLU A 273 27.85 11.22 -5.35
CA GLU A 273 27.94 12.64 -5.70
C GLU A 273 27.40 12.89 -7.11
N GLY A 274 27.52 11.91 -8.01
CA GLY A 274 26.88 11.90 -9.31
C GLY A 274 25.36 11.93 -9.19
N ALA A 275 24.76 10.96 -8.49
CA ALA A 275 23.31 10.91 -8.28
C ALA A 275 22.75 12.17 -7.59
N ILE A 276 23.42 12.68 -6.56
CA ILE A 276 23.00 13.92 -5.90
C ILE A 276 23.09 15.11 -6.86
N ARG A 277 24.14 15.17 -7.69
CA ARG A 277 24.29 16.24 -8.70
C ARG A 277 23.20 16.16 -9.77
N GLU A 278 22.88 14.96 -10.24
CA GLU A 278 21.78 14.76 -11.19
C GLU A 278 20.42 15.11 -10.57
N LEU A 279 20.14 14.68 -9.34
CA LEU A 279 18.92 15.05 -8.63
C LEU A 279 18.83 16.55 -8.35
N ARG A 280 19.97 17.23 -8.13
CA ARG A 280 20.01 18.70 -8.05
C ARG A 280 19.71 19.36 -9.39
N SER A 281 20.26 18.84 -10.49
CA SER A 281 19.94 19.32 -11.84
C SER A 281 18.45 19.16 -12.15
N VAL A 282 17.86 18.01 -11.78
CA VAL A 282 16.41 17.78 -11.84
C VAL A 282 15.66 18.81 -10.98
N ASN A 283 16.09 19.06 -9.75
CA ASN A 283 15.49 20.08 -8.89
C ASN A 283 15.60 21.49 -9.46
N GLU A 284 16.70 21.86 -10.10
CA GLU A 284 16.85 23.17 -10.77
C GLU A 284 15.88 23.29 -11.96
N SER A 285 15.79 22.25 -12.78
CA SER A 285 14.87 22.18 -13.94
C SER A 285 13.40 22.27 -13.49
N LEU A 286 13.01 21.48 -12.50
CA LEU A 286 11.66 21.44 -11.95
C LEU A 286 11.33 22.70 -11.13
N GLY A 287 12.31 23.24 -10.41
CA GLY A 287 12.18 24.47 -9.63
C GLY A 287 11.87 25.69 -10.49
N ASN A 288 12.48 25.79 -11.68
CA ASN A 288 12.12 26.80 -12.68
C ASN A 288 10.65 26.72 -13.15
N SER A 289 10.02 25.57 -12.93
CA SER A 289 8.61 25.31 -13.24
C SER A 289 7.69 25.40 -12.01
N GLY A 290 8.20 25.84 -10.86
CA GLY A 290 7.44 25.99 -9.62
C GLY A 290 7.18 24.67 -8.86
N VAL A 291 7.90 23.59 -9.20
CA VAL A 291 7.82 22.30 -8.51
C VAL A 291 8.87 22.23 -7.41
N GLU A 292 8.45 21.95 -6.18
CA GLU A 292 9.33 21.76 -5.04
C GLU A 292 9.87 20.32 -5.03
N VAL A 293 11.21 20.15 -5.06
CA VAL A 293 11.84 18.83 -4.86
C VAL A 293 12.41 18.74 -3.45
N LYS A 294 11.95 17.75 -2.68
CA LYS A 294 12.42 17.47 -1.32
C LYS A 294 13.24 16.19 -1.31
N PHE A 295 14.34 16.24 -0.58
CA PHE A 295 15.15 15.06 -0.29
C PHE A 295 14.90 14.65 1.16
N GLY A 296 14.21 13.53 1.34
CA GLY A 296 14.05 12.88 2.63
C GLY A 296 15.35 12.20 3.02
N TYR A 297 15.97 12.69 4.08
CA TYR A 297 17.14 12.09 4.73
C TYR A 297 16.69 11.21 5.89
#